data_AF-A0A6M2DRY2-F1
#
_entry.id   AF-A0A6M2DRY2-F1
#
_cell.length_a   1.000
_cell.length_b   1.000
_cell.length_c   1.000
_cell.angle_alpha   90.00
_cell.angle_beta   90.00
_cell.angle_gamma   90.00
#
_symmetry.space_group_name_H-M   'P 1'
#
loop_
_entity.id
_entity.type
_entity.pdbx_description
1 polymer ?
#
loop_
_entity_poly.entity_id
_entity_poly.type
_entity_poly.pdbx_seq_one_letter_code
_entity_poly.pdbx_strand_id
1 'polypeptide(L)'
;KLQELGWKVLSHPPYSADIAPCDYHLFLSMANALGGVKLNSKEVCEKCLSEYFANKEGGFYERGIIKLPSRWKQIIEQNGAYLN
;
A
#
# COMPACT_ATOMS: atom_id res chain seq x y z
N LYS A 1 -12.31 20.90 4.90
CA LYS A 1 -12.56 19.95 3.78
C LYS A 1 -12.61 18.48 4.19
N LEU A 2 -11.56 17.82 4.73
CA LEU A 2 -11.70 16.39 5.12
C LEU A 2 -12.61 16.16 6.33
N GLN A 3 -12.52 17.03 7.34
CA GLN A 3 -13.40 16.98 8.52
C GLN A 3 -14.85 17.35 8.19
N GLU A 4 -15.07 18.24 7.22
CA GLU A 4 -16.41 18.58 6.71
C GLU A 4 -17.10 17.37 6.05
N LEU A 5 -16.32 16.43 5.51
CA LEU A 5 -16.82 15.17 4.96
C LEU A 5 -17.03 14.09 6.05
N GLY A 6 -16.69 14.37 7.32
CA GLY A 6 -16.80 13.42 8.43
C GLY A 6 -15.67 12.39 8.52
N TRP A 7 -14.57 12.55 7.76
CA TRP A 7 -13.49 11.57 7.73
C TRP A 7 -12.55 11.74 8.93
N LYS A 8 -12.28 10.65 9.64
CA LYS A 8 -11.22 10.62 10.66
C LYS A 8 -9.87 10.48 9.98
N VAL A 9 -9.02 11.49 10.15
CA VAL A 9 -7.63 11.45 9.70
C VAL A 9 -6.80 10.70 10.74
N LEU A 10 -6.08 9.67 10.30
CA LEU A 10 -5.13 8.94 11.14
C LEU A 10 -3.77 9.64 11.10
N SER A 11 -3.12 9.75 12.26
CA SER A 11 -1.75 10.26 12.34
C SER A 11 -0.80 9.32 11.60
N HIS A 12 0.06 9.88 10.77
CA HIS A 12 1.08 9.15 10.03
C HIS A 12 2.44 9.83 10.23
N PRO A 13 3.43 9.16 10.85
CA PRO A 13 4.75 9.72 11.06
C PRO A 13 5.48 9.93 9.72
N PRO A 14 6.41 10.91 9.65
CA PRO A 14 7.23 11.13 8.46
C PRO A 14 8.07 9.91 8.11
N TYR A 15 8.29 9.68 6.80
CA TYR A 15 9.17 8.63 6.26
C TYR A 15 8.78 7.18 6.61
N SER A 16 7.54 6.92 7.04
CA SER A 16 7.12 5.59 7.52
C SER A 16 6.33 4.79 6.48
N ALA A 17 6.93 4.56 5.30
CA ALA A 17 6.34 3.74 4.24
C ALA A 17 6.06 2.30 4.69
N ASP A 18 6.83 1.80 5.66
CA ASP A 18 6.65 0.52 6.33
C ASP A 18 5.38 0.42 7.19
N ILE A 19 4.62 1.49 7.38
CA ILE A 19 3.28 1.44 8.00
C ILE A 19 2.19 2.02 7.10
N ALA A 20 2.50 2.28 5.83
CA ALA A 20 1.54 2.65 4.81
C ALA A 20 1.12 1.41 4.00
N PRO A 21 -0.14 0.91 4.13
CA PRO A 21 -0.58 -0.29 3.41
C PRO A 21 -0.45 -0.18 1.88
N CYS A 22 -0.57 1.03 1.34
CA CYS A 22 -0.32 1.27 -0.08
C CYS A 22 1.11 0.93 -0.46
N ASP A 23 2.11 1.36 0.33
CA ASP A 23 3.51 1.18 -0.02
C ASP A 23 3.97 -0.26 0.24
N TYR A 24 3.81 -0.76 1.46
CA TYR A 24 4.37 -2.07 1.83
C TYR A 24 3.62 -3.27 1.24
N HIS A 25 2.41 -3.10 0.73
CA HIS A 25 1.58 -4.21 0.25
C HIS A 25 1.13 -4.01 -1.20
N LEU A 26 0.38 -2.95 -1.48
CA LEU A 26 -0.21 -2.75 -2.81
C LEU A 26 0.86 -2.44 -3.86
N PHE A 27 1.62 -1.36 -3.68
CA PHE A 27 2.64 -0.92 -4.62
C PHE A 27 3.84 -1.87 -4.64
N LEU A 28 4.20 -2.48 -3.51
CA LEU A 28 5.20 -3.55 -3.50
C LEU A 28 4.76 -4.73 -4.38
N SER A 29 3.52 -5.20 -4.24
CA SER A 29 3.00 -6.27 -5.09
C SER A 29 2.92 -5.86 -6.57
N MET A 30 2.56 -4.60 -6.84
CA MET A 30 2.47 -4.07 -8.19
C MET A 30 3.84 -3.94 -8.85
N ALA A 31 4.85 -3.44 -8.14
CA ALA A 31 6.22 -3.36 -8.59
C ALA A 31 6.76 -4.77 -8.93
N ASN A 32 6.45 -5.77 -8.11
CA ASN A 32 6.81 -7.16 -8.39
C ASN A 32 6.11 -7.70 -9.65
N ALA A 33 4.84 -7.35 -9.88
CA ALA A 33 4.08 -7.78 -11.06
C ALA A 33 4.51 -7.07 -12.34
N LEU A 34 4.89 -5.80 -12.24
CA LEU A 34 5.31 -4.96 -13.37
C LEU A 34 6.83 -4.95 -13.58
N GLY A 35 7.59 -5.70 -12.78
CA GLY A 35 9.03 -5.80 -12.88
C GLY A 35 9.46 -6.24 -14.29
N GLY A 36 10.10 -5.33 -15.02
CA GLY A 36 10.56 -5.59 -16.40
C GLY A 36 9.51 -5.39 -17.50
N VAL A 37 8.27 -5.01 -17.15
CA VAL A 37 7.23 -4.67 -18.14
C VAL A 37 7.50 -3.29 -18.72
N LYS A 38 7.53 -3.18 -20.05
CA LYS A 38 7.67 -1.89 -20.75
C LYS A 38 6.30 -1.26 -20.98
N LEU A 39 6.03 -0.16 -20.30
CA LEU A 39 4.81 0.64 -20.46
C LEU A 39 5.07 1.77 -21.47
N ASN A 40 4.94 1.46 -22.76
CA ASN A 40 5.35 2.36 -23.85
C ASN A 40 4.32 3.44 -24.21
N SER A 41 3.13 3.40 -23.61
CA SER A 41 2.11 4.42 -23.78
C SER A 41 1.23 4.50 -22.55
N LYS A 42 0.47 5.59 -22.45
CA LYS A 42 -0.51 5.78 -21.38
C LYS A 42 -1.60 4.70 -21.43
N GLU A 43 -2.08 4.36 -22.62
CA GLU A 43 -3.14 3.37 -22.83
C GLU A 43 -2.70 1.97 -22.40
N VAL A 44 -1.44 1.61 -22.68
CA VAL A 44 -0.86 0.34 -22.21
C VAL A 44 -0.75 0.33 -20.69
N CYS A 45 -0.31 1.44 -20.08
CA CYS A 45 -0.23 1.58 -18.63
C CYS A 45 -1.61 1.44 -17.96
N GLU A 46 -2.63 2.16 -18.45
CA GLU A 46 -4.00 2.11 -17.91
C GLU A 46 -4.61 0.71 -18.03
N LYS A 47 -4.37 0.02 -19.15
CA LYS A 47 -4.81 -1.36 -19.34
C LYS A 47 -4.14 -2.30 -18.34
N CYS A 48 -2.80 -2.24 -18.21
CA CYS A 48 -2.07 -3.08 -17.26
C CYS A 48 -2.53 -2.86 -15.82
N LEU A 49 -2.76 -1.61 -15.42
CA LEU A 49 -3.29 -1.28 -14.09
C LEU A 49 -4.69 -1.87 -13.89
N SER A 50 -5.58 -1.70 -14.87
CA SER A 50 -6.94 -2.22 -14.81
C SER A 50 -6.95 -3.75 -14.66
N GLU A 51 -6.13 -4.45 -15.45
CA GLU A 51 -5.96 -5.90 -15.35
C GLU A 51 -5.34 -6.32 -14.01
N TYR A 52 -4.35 -5.58 -13.51
CA TYR A 52 -3.72 -5.87 -12.22
C TYR A 52 -4.75 -5.83 -11.08
N PHE A 53 -5.57 -4.78 -11.01
CA PHE A 53 -6.59 -4.64 -9.97
C PHE A 53 -7.75 -5.62 -10.12
N ALA A 54 -8.21 -5.88 -11.35
CA ALA A 54 -9.28 -6.84 -11.62
C ALA A 54 -8.92 -8.27 -11.19
N ASN A 55 -7.63 -8.62 -11.23
CA ASN A 55 -7.11 -9.91 -10.81
C ASN A 55 -6.84 -10.03 -9.30
N LYS A 56 -7.12 -9.00 -8.49
CA LYS A 56 -6.97 -9.08 -7.02
C LYS A 56 -8.27 -9.48 -6.36
N GLU A 57 -8.22 -10.58 -5.63
CA GLU A 57 -9.31 -11.01 -4.76
C GLU A 57 -9.47 -10.06 -3.56
N GLY A 58 -10.68 -10.00 -2.98
CA GLY A 58 -10.96 -9.18 -1.79
C GLY A 58 -9.98 -9.44 -0.64
N GLY A 59 -9.61 -10.71 -0.42
CA GLY A 59 -8.67 -11.10 0.62
C GLY A 59 -7.26 -10.52 0.44
N PHE A 60 -6.87 -10.13 -0.78
CA PHE A 60 -5.60 -9.43 -1.01
C PHE A 60 -5.60 -8.07 -0.31
N TYR A 61 -6.65 -7.28 -0.47
CA TYR A 61 -6.76 -5.95 0.14
C TYR A 61 -6.93 -6.05 1.65
N GLU A 62 -7.75 -6.97 2.11
CA GLU A 62 -7.95 -7.25 3.54
C GLU A 62 -6.63 -7.56 4.23
N ARG A 63 -5.82 -8.49 3.68
CA ARG A 63 -4.49 -8.83 4.20
C ARG A 63 -3.56 -7.63 4.34
N GLY A 64 -3.60 -6.71 3.39
CA GLY A 64 -2.82 -5.47 3.46
C GLY A 64 -3.19 -4.64 4.68
N ILE A 65 -4.49 -4.47 4.95
CA ILE A 65 -4.99 -3.67 6.07
C ILE A 65 -4.81 -4.38 7.42
N ILE A 66 -5.14 -5.67 7.54
CA ILE A 66 -5.08 -6.39 8.82
C ILE A 66 -3.64 -6.60 9.33
N LYS A 67 -2.62 -6.38 8.47
CA LYS A 67 -1.20 -6.41 8.88
C LYS A 67 -0.77 -5.14 9.63
N LEU A 68 -1.58 -4.09 9.59
CA LEU A 68 -1.23 -2.79 10.17
C LEU A 68 -1.00 -2.84 11.70
N PRO A 69 -1.87 -3.50 12.51
CA PRO A 69 -1.66 -3.58 13.96
C PRO A 69 -0.37 -4.31 14.36
N SER A 70 -0.01 -5.38 13.65
CA SER A 70 1.23 -6.11 13.94
C SER A 70 2.46 -5.30 13.56
N ARG A 71 2.42 -4.55 12.46
CA ARG A 71 3.49 -3.62 12.08
C ARG A 71 3.66 -2.50 13.11
N TRP A 72 2.57 -1.88 13.57
CA TRP A 72 2.66 -0.89 14.64
C TRP A 72 3.28 -1.44 15.91
N LYS A 73 2.91 -2.67 16.30
CA LYS A 73 3.51 -3.34 17.45
C LYS A 73 5.02 -3.52 17.28
N GLN A 74 5.47 -3.97 16.11
CA GLN A 74 6.90 -4.13 15.82
C GLN A 74 7.67 -2.82 15.87
N ILE A 75 7.11 -1.72 15.32
CA ILE A 75 7.72 -0.39 15.40
C ILE A 75 7.92 0.05 16.85
N ILE A 76 6.91 -0.17 17.71
CA ILE A 76 6.99 0.15 19.14
C ILE A 76 8.07 -0.69 19.83
N GLU A 77 8.09 -2.00 19.58
CA GLU A 77 9.09 -2.92 20.14
C GLU A 77 10.52 -2.58 19.71
N GLN A 78 10.69 -1.96 18.54
CA GLN A 78 11.97 -1.53 18.00
C GLN A 78 12.28 -0.04 18.26
N ASN A 79 11.56 0.61 19.18
CA ASN A 79 11.75 2.02 19.55
C ASN A 79 11.72 2.99 18.35
N GLY A 80 10.85 2.73 17.37
CA GLY A 80 10.70 3.59 16.20
C GLY A 80 11.66 3.28 15.05
N ALA A 81 12.47 2.22 15.13
CA ALA A 81 13.28 1.78 14.00
C ALA A 81 12.42 1.21 12.86
N TYR A 82 12.93 1.27 11.63
CA TYR A 82 12.26 0.76 10.44
C TYR A 82 12.09 -0.76 10.46
N LEU A 83 10.99 -1.24 9.89
CA LEU A 83 10.77 -2.67 9.68
C LEU A 83 11.51 -3.15 8.42
N ASN A 84 12.21 -4.28 8.56
CA ASN A 84 12.77 -5.04 7.43
C ASN A 84 11.72 -5.95 6.76
#